data_AF-A0A8I1RJ86-F1
#
_entry.id   AF-A0A8I1RJ86-F1
#
_cell.length_a   1.000
_cell.length_b   1.000
_cell.length_c   1.000
_cell.angle_alpha   90.00
_cell.angle_beta   90.00
_cell.angle_gamma   90.00
#
_symmetry.space_group_name_H-M   'P 1'
#
loop_
_entity.id
_entity.type
_entity.pdbx_description
1 polymer ?
#
loop_
_entity_poly.entity_id
_entity_poly.type
_entity_poly.pdbx_seq_one_letter_code
_entity_poly.pdbx_strand_id
1 'polypeptide(L)'
;MIRAIVAASAMIWVAACSAPAADMPLAGLDLNDARVVGKIARQLPDGQRRAFTTYALVHWPGSKNYCGNPIGLSRQTARTVGEAVAQTLRFEAELAKTRLAAQAGPTSQVDRLRERQMLLTDQIEELVRKRDALYGQLGAAAATAPESKQIEQKMMDLRDQRAALESQFTQIVTTRL
;
A
#
# COMPACT_ATOMS: atom_id res chain seq x y z
N MET A 1 -12.64 80.06 25.37
CA MET A 1 -12.62 78.62 25.76
C MET A 1 -12.73 77.81 24.47
N ILE A 2 -11.59 77.29 23.98
CA ILE A 2 -11.46 76.68 22.65
C ILE A 2 -11.64 75.16 22.80
N ARG A 3 -12.60 74.59 22.07
CA ARG A 3 -12.89 73.15 22.04
C ARG A 3 -11.85 72.44 21.17
N ALA A 4 -11.13 71.48 21.77
CA ALA A 4 -10.22 70.59 21.06
C ALA A 4 -11.02 69.56 20.26
N ILE A 5 -10.79 69.49 18.96
CA ILE A 5 -11.27 68.42 18.08
C ILE A 5 -10.12 67.44 17.93
N VAL A 6 -10.21 66.30 18.62
CA VAL A 6 -9.29 65.17 18.43
C VAL A 6 -9.78 64.40 17.20
N ALA A 7 -9.06 64.54 16.10
CA ALA A 7 -9.26 63.73 14.90
C ALA A 7 -8.66 62.34 15.13
N ALA A 8 -9.52 61.37 15.45
CA ALA A 8 -9.15 59.97 15.50
C ALA A 8 -9.14 59.40 14.06
N SER A 9 -7.95 59.35 13.47
CA SER A 9 -7.70 58.69 12.20
C SER A 9 -7.85 57.17 12.35
N ALA A 10 -9.03 56.65 12.04
CA ALA A 10 -9.27 55.21 11.92
C ALA A 10 -8.66 54.69 10.60
N MET A 11 -7.45 54.12 10.67
CA MET A 11 -6.93 53.27 9.60
C MET A 11 -7.74 51.97 9.55
N ILE A 12 -8.69 51.92 8.62
CA ILE A 12 -9.39 50.69 8.26
C ILE A 12 -8.38 49.83 7.48
N TRP A 13 -7.79 48.86 8.17
CA TRP A 13 -7.09 47.74 7.54
C TRP A 13 -8.14 46.90 6.82
N VAL A 14 -8.31 47.14 5.51
CA VAL A 14 -9.02 46.21 4.64
C VAL A 14 -8.12 45.00 4.45
N ALA A 15 -8.08 44.12 5.45
CA ALA A 15 -7.64 42.75 5.26
C ALA A 15 -8.61 42.16 4.22
N ALA A 16 -8.14 42.03 2.98
CA ALA A 16 -8.85 41.27 1.98
C ALA A 16 -8.97 39.83 2.49
N CYS A 17 -10.11 39.50 3.09
CA CYS A 17 -10.50 38.15 3.42
C CYS A 17 -10.72 37.38 2.11
N SER A 18 -9.64 37.02 1.42
CA SER A 18 -9.73 36.00 0.38
C SER A 18 -10.18 34.73 1.07
N ALA A 19 -11.29 34.15 0.61
CA ALA A 19 -11.75 32.86 1.09
C ALA A 19 -10.58 31.87 1.07
N PRO A 20 -10.38 31.08 2.14
CA PRO A 20 -9.23 30.18 2.22
C PRO A 20 -9.28 29.21 1.05
N ALA A 21 -8.12 28.91 0.45
CA ALA A 21 -8.05 28.10 -0.78
C ALA A 21 -8.73 26.73 -0.67
N ALA A 22 -8.88 26.20 0.54
CA ALA A 22 -9.62 24.97 0.82
C ALA A 22 -11.13 25.07 0.50
N ASP A 23 -11.75 26.24 0.63
CA ASP A 23 -13.19 26.44 0.37
C ASP A 23 -13.48 26.71 -1.10
N MET A 24 -12.44 26.80 -1.95
CA MET A 24 -12.60 27.05 -3.38
C MET A 24 -13.36 25.89 -4.03
N PRO A 25 -14.46 26.17 -4.76
CA PRO A 25 -15.18 25.14 -5.49
C PRO A 25 -14.32 24.59 -6.62
N LEU A 26 -14.39 23.27 -6.87
CA LEU A 26 -13.73 22.64 -8.01
C LEU A 26 -14.49 22.90 -9.32
N ALA A 27 -15.79 23.17 -9.23
CA ALA A 27 -16.60 23.52 -10.39
C ALA A 27 -16.05 24.79 -11.06
N GLY A 28 -15.79 24.69 -12.37
CA GLY A 28 -15.24 25.80 -13.16
C GLY A 28 -13.71 25.95 -13.10
N LEU A 29 -13.00 25.13 -12.32
CA LEU A 29 -11.55 25.06 -12.37
C LEU A 29 -11.09 24.11 -13.48
N ASP A 30 -10.16 24.57 -14.31
CA ASP A 30 -9.46 23.68 -15.23
C ASP A 30 -8.31 22.98 -14.50
N LEU A 31 -8.60 21.81 -13.94
CA LEU A 31 -7.60 20.98 -13.27
C LEU A 31 -6.65 20.26 -14.24
N ASN A 32 -6.85 20.42 -15.56
CA ASN A 32 -5.88 19.96 -16.57
C ASN A 32 -4.79 21.01 -16.84
N ASP A 33 -5.01 22.28 -16.49
CA ASP A 33 -3.97 23.31 -16.56
C ASP A 33 -3.09 23.28 -15.30
N ALA A 34 -1.84 22.83 -15.46
CA ALA A 34 -0.86 22.78 -14.39
C ALA A 34 -0.62 24.14 -13.71
N ARG A 35 -0.86 25.26 -14.42
CA ARG A 35 -0.76 26.62 -13.85
C ARG A 35 -1.89 26.89 -12.86
N VAL A 36 -3.11 26.43 -13.16
CA VAL A 36 -4.27 26.53 -12.25
C VAL A 36 -4.00 25.69 -11.01
N VAL A 37 -3.62 24.42 -11.19
CA VAL A 37 -3.30 23.50 -10.09
C VAL A 37 -2.17 24.08 -9.22
N GLY A 38 -1.08 24.55 -9.83
CA GLY A 38 0.06 25.12 -9.11
C GLY A 38 -0.28 26.42 -8.37
N LYS A 39 -1.14 27.28 -8.93
CA LYS A 39 -1.60 28.52 -8.26
C LYS A 39 -2.42 28.21 -7.01
N ILE A 40 -3.28 27.20 -7.07
CA ILE A 40 -4.10 26.77 -5.93
C ILE A 40 -3.22 26.07 -4.89
N ALA A 41 -2.35 25.16 -5.32
CA ALA A 41 -1.46 24.42 -4.44
C ALA A 41 -0.56 25.36 -3.59
N ARG A 42 -0.05 26.45 -4.16
CA ARG A 42 0.77 27.42 -3.41
C ARG A 42 0.00 28.14 -2.29
N GLN A 43 -1.32 28.23 -2.39
CA GLN A 43 -2.17 28.84 -1.37
C GLN A 43 -2.58 27.86 -0.26
N LEU A 44 -2.27 26.57 -0.42
CA LEU A 44 -2.51 25.55 0.60
C LEU A 44 -1.28 25.41 1.54
N PRO A 45 -1.48 24.94 2.79
CA PRO A 45 -0.40 24.53 3.68
C PRO A 45 0.43 23.40 3.07
N ASP A 46 1.73 23.31 3.43
CA ASP A 46 2.69 22.38 2.82
C ASP A 46 2.21 20.92 2.76
N GLY A 47 1.61 20.41 3.84
CA GLY A 47 1.07 19.04 3.89
C GLY A 47 -0.13 18.78 2.96
N GLN A 48 -0.82 19.84 2.52
CA GLN A 48 -2.00 19.75 1.65
C GLN A 48 -1.66 19.96 0.16
N ARG A 49 -0.55 20.64 -0.16
CA ARG A 49 -0.15 20.94 -1.55
C ARG A 49 0.01 19.67 -2.38
N ARG A 50 0.71 18.69 -1.82
CA ARG A 50 0.94 17.39 -2.45
C ARG A 50 -0.38 16.64 -2.65
N ALA A 51 -1.20 16.54 -1.60
CA ALA A 51 -2.49 15.86 -1.65
C ALA A 51 -3.41 16.45 -2.73
N PHE A 52 -3.50 17.79 -2.83
CA PHE A 52 -4.28 18.44 -3.88
C PHE A 52 -3.72 18.17 -5.28
N THR A 53 -2.39 18.20 -5.45
CA THR A 53 -1.75 17.93 -6.74
C THR A 53 -1.98 16.48 -7.17
N THR A 54 -1.85 15.52 -6.26
CA THR A 54 -2.16 14.10 -6.50
C THR A 54 -3.63 13.93 -6.91
N TYR A 55 -4.56 14.59 -6.23
CA TYR A 55 -5.97 14.59 -6.61
C TYR A 55 -6.16 15.05 -8.06
N ALA A 56 -5.68 16.25 -8.39
CA ALA A 56 -5.88 16.87 -9.70
C ALA A 56 -5.24 16.05 -10.83
N LEU A 57 -4.07 15.46 -10.60
CA LEU A 57 -3.36 14.70 -11.62
C LEU A 57 -3.90 13.28 -11.78
N VAL A 58 -4.21 12.57 -10.70
CA VAL A 58 -4.42 11.12 -10.77
C VAL A 58 -5.89 10.74 -10.65
N HIS A 59 -6.69 11.58 -9.99
CA HIS A 59 -8.03 11.19 -9.56
C HIS A 59 -9.14 12.12 -10.02
N TRP A 60 -8.79 13.24 -10.64
CA TRP A 60 -9.74 14.06 -11.37
C TRP A 60 -10.13 13.38 -12.68
N PRO A 61 -11.43 13.13 -12.95
CA PRO A 61 -11.86 12.46 -14.18
C PRO A 61 -11.46 13.17 -15.47
N GLY A 62 -11.24 14.49 -15.42
CA GLY A 62 -10.79 15.26 -16.57
C GLY A 62 -9.29 15.12 -16.88
N SER A 63 -8.49 14.55 -15.97
CA SER A 63 -7.04 14.45 -16.11
C SER A 63 -6.62 13.44 -17.17
N LYS A 64 -5.57 13.77 -17.93
CA LYS A 64 -4.90 12.84 -18.85
C LYS A 64 -4.32 11.61 -18.14
N ASN A 65 -4.02 11.72 -16.84
CA ASN A 65 -3.47 10.64 -16.02
C ASN A 65 -4.53 10.05 -15.08
N TYR A 66 -5.82 10.21 -15.41
CA TYR A 66 -6.89 9.66 -14.59
C TYR A 66 -6.77 8.13 -14.47
N CYS A 67 -6.71 7.62 -13.24
CA CYS A 67 -6.50 6.20 -12.97
C CYS A 67 -7.74 5.32 -13.20
N GLY A 68 -8.82 5.88 -13.76
CA GLY A 68 -10.08 5.17 -14.03
C GLY A 68 -10.96 4.96 -12.79
N ASN A 69 -10.52 5.40 -11.60
CA ASN A 69 -11.25 5.22 -10.35
C ASN A 69 -11.27 6.50 -9.50
N PRO A 70 -12.43 6.90 -8.94
CA PRO A 70 -12.47 7.94 -7.93
C PRO A 70 -11.71 7.49 -6.66
N ILE A 71 -11.10 8.45 -5.95
CA ILE A 71 -10.30 8.16 -4.74
C ILE A 71 -11.08 7.30 -3.75
N GLY A 72 -10.50 6.15 -3.36
CA GLY A 72 -10.98 5.33 -2.26
C GLY A 72 -12.39 4.75 -2.43
N LEU A 73 -12.83 4.49 -3.68
CA LEU A 73 -14.19 4.01 -3.99
C LEU A 73 -15.30 4.97 -3.51
N SER A 74 -14.96 6.21 -3.16
CA SER A 74 -15.95 7.24 -2.86
C SER A 74 -16.80 7.45 -4.11
N ARG A 75 -18.09 7.12 -4.03
CA ARG A 75 -19.05 7.45 -5.10
C ARG A 75 -19.29 8.95 -5.26
N GLN A 76 -18.74 9.76 -4.35
CA GLN A 76 -18.88 11.21 -4.36
C GLN A 76 -17.55 11.88 -4.73
N THR A 77 -17.59 12.60 -5.85
CA THR A 77 -16.53 13.54 -6.26
C THR A 77 -16.46 14.70 -5.27
N ALA A 78 -15.24 15.11 -4.91
CA ALA A 78 -15.02 16.33 -4.15
C ALA A 78 -15.66 17.54 -4.88
N ARG A 79 -16.24 18.44 -4.10
CA ARG A 79 -16.86 19.69 -4.56
C ARG A 79 -15.94 20.88 -4.34
N THR A 80 -15.04 20.78 -3.36
CA THR A 80 -14.06 21.82 -3.02
C THR A 80 -12.64 21.28 -3.00
N VAL A 81 -11.67 22.20 -3.04
CA VAL A 81 -10.24 21.89 -2.89
C VAL A 81 -9.96 21.17 -1.57
N GLY A 82 -10.59 21.61 -0.47
CA GLY A 82 -10.44 21.00 0.85
C GLY A 82 -10.96 19.57 0.91
N GLU A 83 -12.11 19.30 0.27
CA GLU A 83 -12.64 17.94 0.15
C GLU A 83 -11.70 17.04 -0.66
N ALA A 84 -11.15 17.55 -1.77
CA ALA A 84 -10.18 16.82 -2.59
C ALA A 84 -8.90 16.45 -1.82
N VAL A 85 -8.36 17.41 -1.05
CA VAL A 85 -7.24 17.19 -0.14
C VAL A 85 -7.58 16.12 0.90
N ALA A 86 -8.71 16.26 1.59
CA ALA A 86 -9.13 15.34 2.66
C ALA A 86 -9.40 13.92 2.13
N GLN A 87 -9.96 13.78 0.94
CA GLN A 87 -10.12 12.48 0.28
C GLN A 87 -8.76 11.84 -0.02
N THR A 88 -7.83 12.61 -0.59
CA THR A 88 -6.50 12.10 -0.97
C THR A 88 -5.69 11.68 0.24
N LEU A 89 -5.65 12.50 1.30
CA LEU A 89 -4.94 12.17 2.54
C LEU A 89 -5.46 10.89 3.19
N ARG A 90 -6.79 10.71 3.24
CA ARG A 90 -7.39 9.46 3.76
C ARG A 90 -6.98 8.26 2.93
N PHE A 91 -7.02 8.38 1.61
CA PHE A 91 -6.63 7.29 0.71
C PHE A 91 -5.14 6.94 0.83
N GLU A 92 -4.27 7.94 0.89
CA GLU A 92 -2.83 7.72 1.12
C GLU A 92 -2.56 7.06 2.48
N ALA A 93 -3.29 7.44 3.52
CA ALA A 93 -3.20 6.80 4.84
C ALA A 93 -3.66 5.33 4.82
N GLU A 94 -4.75 5.01 4.13
CA GLU A 94 -5.18 3.61 3.96
C GLU A 94 -4.20 2.80 3.13
N LEU A 95 -3.68 3.35 2.02
CA LEU A 95 -2.61 2.71 1.25
C LEU A 95 -1.35 2.47 2.09
N ALA A 96 -0.99 3.42 2.96
CA ALA A 96 0.14 3.25 3.87
C ALA A 96 -0.11 2.09 4.85
N LYS A 97 -1.32 1.95 5.41
CA LYS A 97 -1.69 0.80 6.24
C LYS A 97 -1.61 -0.52 5.48
N THR A 98 -2.12 -0.57 4.24
CA THR A 98 -2.04 -1.79 3.42
C THR A 98 -0.61 -2.15 3.06
N ARG A 99 0.23 -1.16 2.72
CA ARG A 99 1.65 -1.38 2.42
C ARG A 99 2.42 -1.86 3.65
N LEU A 100 2.16 -1.27 4.81
CA LEU A 100 2.74 -1.71 6.08
C LEU A 100 2.28 -3.15 6.43
N ALA A 101 1.01 -3.48 6.20
CA ALA A 101 0.52 -4.84 6.37
C ALA A 101 1.15 -5.84 5.39
N ALA A 102 1.37 -5.44 4.13
CA ALA A 102 2.03 -6.27 3.12
C ALA A 102 3.54 -6.44 3.38
N GLN A 103 4.18 -5.47 4.04
CA GLN A 103 5.61 -5.51 4.41
C GLN A 103 5.88 -6.23 5.74
N ALA A 104 4.85 -6.52 6.55
CA ALA A 104 4.99 -7.12 7.87
C ALA A 104 5.21 -8.65 7.88
N GLY A 105 5.30 -9.30 6.71
CA GLY A 105 5.38 -10.77 6.61
C GLY A 105 4.07 -11.47 7.02
N PRO A 106 4.03 -12.82 7.08
CA PRO A 106 2.79 -13.56 7.31
C PRO A 106 2.22 -13.28 8.70
N THR A 107 1.11 -12.55 8.73
CA THR A 107 0.48 -12.01 9.94
C THR A 107 -0.20 -13.09 10.80
N SER A 108 -0.69 -14.17 10.18
CA SER A 108 -1.33 -15.26 10.93
C SER A 108 -0.40 -16.46 11.11
N GLN A 109 -0.58 -17.17 12.23
CA GLN A 109 0.10 -18.45 12.46
C GLN A 109 -0.17 -19.45 11.31
N VAL A 110 -1.36 -19.40 10.72
CA VAL A 110 -1.77 -20.21 9.56
C VAL A 110 -0.92 -19.87 8.33
N ASP A 111 -0.67 -18.59 8.06
CA ASP A 111 0.13 -18.17 6.90
C ASP A 111 1.61 -18.55 7.06
N ARG A 112 2.15 -18.44 8.29
CA ARG A 112 3.52 -18.91 8.58
C ARG A 112 3.68 -20.42 8.38
N LEU A 113 2.66 -21.20 8.77
CA LEU A 113 2.66 -22.65 8.54
C LEU A 113 2.57 -22.99 7.05
N ARG A 114 1.76 -22.26 6.27
CA ARG A 114 1.68 -22.43 4.81
C ARG A 114 2.99 -22.11 4.11
N GLU A 115 3.63 -21.00 4.47
CA GLU A 115 4.93 -20.62 3.89
C GLU A 115 5.99 -21.69 4.22
N ARG A 116 6.04 -22.15 5.48
CA ARG A 116 6.95 -23.22 5.87
C ARG A 116 6.67 -24.52 5.11
N GLN A 117 5.40 -24.85 4.88
CA GLN A 117 5.00 -26.03 4.10
C GLN A 117 5.47 -25.93 2.64
N MET A 118 5.31 -24.77 2.00
CA MET A 118 5.81 -24.53 0.64
C MET A 118 7.33 -24.72 0.56
N LEU A 119 8.07 -24.13 1.50
CA LEU A 119 9.52 -24.24 1.54
C LEU A 119 10.00 -25.70 1.69
N LEU A 120 9.33 -26.51 2.49
CA LEU A 120 9.65 -27.95 2.60
C LEU A 120 9.34 -28.71 1.31
N THR A 121 8.23 -28.38 0.63
CA THR A 121 7.91 -28.96 -0.68
C THR A 121 9.02 -28.65 -1.70
N ASP A 122 9.44 -27.39 -1.80
CA ASP A 122 10.49 -26.97 -2.73
C ASP A 122 11.83 -27.71 -2.46
N GLN A 123 12.16 -27.90 -1.18
CA GLN A 123 13.35 -28.66 -0.78
C GLN A 123 13.27 -30.15 -1.14
N ILE A 124 12.09 -30.77 -1.00
CA ILE A 124 11.88 -32.16 -1.41
C ILE A 124 12.00 -32.29 -2.93
N GLU A 125 11.40 -31.38 -3.70
CA GLU A 125 11.50 -31.39 -5.16
C GLU A 125 12.95 -31.24 -5.64
N GLU A 126 13.73 -30.39 -4.98
CA GLU A 126 15.15 -30.24 -5.27
C GLU A 126 15.94 -31.53 -4.99
N LEU A 127 15.63 -32.24 -3.92
CA LEU A 127 16.24 -33.54 -3.63
C LEU A 127 15.83 -34.62 -4.64
N VAL A 128 14.59 -34.61 -5.12
CA VAL A 128 14.13 -35.49 -6.21
C VAL A 128 14.94 -35.22 -7.47
N ARG A 129 15.11 -33.95 -7.88
CA ARG A 129 15.93 -33.59 -9.04
C ARG A 129 17.38 -34.06 -8.89
N LYS A 130 17.98 -33.89 -7.70
CA LYS A 130 19.34 -34.36 -7.41
C LYS A 130 19.47 -35.89 -7.48
N ARG A 131 18.49 -36.61 -6.95
CA ARG A 131 18.44 -38.08 -7.06
C ARG A 131 18.35 -38.49 -8.52
N ASP A 132 17.43 -37.90 -9.28
CA ASP A 132 17.21 -38.28 -10.68
C ASP A 132 18.46 -37.98 -11.54
N ALA A 133 19.15 -36.88 -11.25
CA ALA A 133 20.45 -36.59 -11.86
C ALA A 133 21.53 -37.63 -11.50
N LEU A 134 21.58 -38.07 -10.23
CA LEU A 134 22.51 -39.11 -9.79
C LEU A 134 22.24 -40.44 -10.50
N TYR A 135 20.97 -40.82 -10.63
CA TYR A 135 20.56 -42.02 -11.39
C TYR A 135 20.84 -41.88 -12.89
N GLY A 136 20.72 -40.68 -13.45
CA GLY A 136 21.12 -40.41 -14.83
C GLY A 136 22.62 -40.58 -15.07
N GLN A 137 23.47 -40.28 -14.07
CA GLN A 137 24.93 -40.39 -14.17
C GLN A 137 25.46 -41.79 -13.89
N LEU A 138 24.91 -42.48 -12.87
CA LEU A 138 25.46 -43.75 -12.38
C LEU A 138 24.58 -44.96 -12.76
N GLY A 139 23.40 -44.74 -13.35
CA GLY A 139 22.44 -45.80 -13.63
C GLY A 139 22.07 -46.58 -12.36
N ALA A 140 22.02 -47.90 -12.45
CA ALA A 140 21.69 -48.76 -11.32
C ALA A 140 22.69 -48.67 -10.15
N ALA A 141 23.93 -48.24 -10.39
CA ALA A 141 24.93 -48.10 -9.33
C ALA A 141 24.59 -46.97 -8.33
N ALA A 142 23.76 -46.00 -8.74
CA ALA A 142 23.29 -44.91 -7.89
C ALA A 142 22.62 -45.42 -6.60
N ALA A 143 21.87 -46.52 -6.66
CA ALA A 143 21.16 -47.08 -5.50
C ALA A 143 22.09 -47.46 -4.33
N THR A 144 23.37 -47.73 -4.62
CA THR A 144 24.37 -48.06 -3.61
C THR A 144 25.28 -46.89 -3.24
N ALA A 145 25.17 -45.76 -3.96
CA ALA A 145 26.00 -44.59 -3.74
C ALA A 145 25.69 -43.93 -2.38
N PRO A 146 26.73 -43.50 -1.62
CA PRO A 146 26.53 -42.77 -0.37
C PRO A 146 25.63 -41.53 -0.52
N GLU A 147 25.75 -40.83 -1.65
CA GLU A 147 24.95 -39.66 -2.00
C GLU A 147 23.46 -40.00 -2.12
N SER A 148 23.10 -41.15 -2.71
CA SER A 148 21.69 -41.58 -2.80
C SER A 148 21.08 -41.79 -1.42
N LYS A 149 21.82 -42.47 -0.53
CA LYS A 149 21.38 -42.70 0.85
C LYS A 149 21.20 -41.39 1.62
N GLN A 150 22.11 -40.42 1.43
CA GLN A 150 21.99 -39.11 2.05
C GLN A 150 20.78 -38.33 1.53
N ILE A 151 20.51 -38.39 0.22
CA ILE A 151 19.34 -37.76 -0.39
C ILE A 151 18.05 -38.38 0.16
N GLU A 152 17.99 -39.71 0.21
CA GLU A 152 16.84 -40.45 0.75
C GLU A 152 16.57 -40.11 2.21
N GLN A 153 17.61 -40.10 3.05
CA GLN A 153 17.48 -39.71 4.46
C GLN A 153 16.93 -38.29 4.60
N LYS A 154 17.50 -37.32 3.87
CA LYS A 154 17.02 -35.93 3.90
C LYS A 154 15.57 -35.82 3.42
N MET A 155 15.19 -36.58 2.39
CA MET A 155 13.81 -36.61 1.91
C MET A 155 12.84 -37.18 2.96
N MET A 156 13.25 -38.19 3.72
CA MET A 156 12.47 -38.71 4.84
C MET A 156 12.32 -37.65 5.94
N ASP A 157 13.41 -37.03 6.38
CA ASP A 157 13.38 -36.01 7.42
C ASP A 157 12.48 -34.81 7.07
N LEU A 158 12.51 -34.37 5.80
CA LEU A 158 11.66 -33.27 5.32
C LEU A 158 10.18 -33.67 5.21
N ARG A 159 9.90 -34.93 4.85
CA ARG A 159 8.52 -35.46 4.84
C ARG A 159 7.96 -35.54 6.25
N ASP A 160 8.75 -35.96 7.23
CA ASP A 160 8.36 -36.00 8.63
C ASP A 160 8.08 -34.60 9.17
N GLN A 161 8.93 -33.61 8.84
CA GLN A 161 8.69 -32.20 9.17
C GLN A 161 7.40 -31.68 8.52
N ARG A 162 7.12 -32.05 7.27
CA ARG A 162 5.90 -31.64 6.57
C ARG A 162 4.65 -32.25 7.22
N ALA A 163 4.69 -33.54 7.59
CA ALA A 163 3.60 -34.20 8.30
C ALA A 163 3.34 -33.56 9.68
N ALA A 164 4.40 -33.18 10.41
CA ALA A 164 4.28 -32.49 11.68
C ALA A 164 3.61 -31.10 11.53
N LEU A 165 3.91 -30.36 10.46
CA LEU A 165 3.25 -29.09 10.17
C LEU A 165 1.78 -29.25 9.78
N GLU A 166 1.44 -30.30 9.05
CA GLU A 166 0.05 -30.61 8.68
C GLU A 166 -0.81 -30.94 9.92
N SER A 167 -0.22 -31.64 10.89
CA SER A 167 -0.84 -31.87 12.20
C SER A 167 -1.07 -30.56 12.96
N GLN A 168 -0.08 -29.66 13.00
CA GLN A 168 -0.22 -28.34 13.62
C GLN A 168 -1.29 -27.48 12.94
N PHE A 169 -1.34 -27.50 11.61
CA PHE A 169 -2.36 -26.80 10.83
C PHE A 169 -3.76 -27.29 11.18
N THR A 170 -3.94 -28.61 11.23
CA THR A 170 -5.22 -29.24 11.61
C THR A 170 -5.64 -28.84 13.01
N GLN A 171 -4.73 -28.87 14.00
CA GLN A 171 -5.03 -28.44 15.37
C GLN A 171 -5.51 -26.99 15.44
N ILE A 172 -4.86 -26.08 14.72
CA ILE A 172 -5.23 -24.64 14.73
C ILE A 172 -6.61 -24.41 14.10
N VAL A 173 -6.92 -25.11 13.02
CA VAL A 173 -8.21 -24.98 12.32
C VAL A 173 -9.34 -25.57 13.18
N THR A 174 -9.14 -26.74 13.78
CA THR A 174 -10.17 -27.42 14.57
C THR A 174 -10.44 -26.76 15.92
N THR A 175 -9.45 -26.09 16.54
CA THR A 175 -9.62 -25.42 17.84
C THR A 175 -10.30 -24.04 17.72
N ARG A 176 -10.53 -23.55 16.50
CA ARG A 176 -11.19 -22.25 16.21
C ARG A 176 -12.64 -22.37 15.74
N LEU A 177 -13.18 -23.59 15.68
CA LEU A 177 -14.59 -23.90 15.42
C LEU A 177 -15.31 -24.21 16.75
#